data_AF-A0A485MKL3-F1
#
_entry.id   AF-A0A485MKL3-F1
#
_cell.length_a   1.000
_cell.length_b   1.000
_cell.length_c   1.000
_cell.angle_alpha   90.00
_cell.angle_beta   90.00
_cell.angle_gamma   90.00
#
_symmetry.space_group_name_H-M   'P 1'
#
loop_
_entity.id
_entity.type
_entity.pdbx_description
1 polymer ?
#
loop_
_entity_poly.entity_id
_entity_poly.type
_entity_poly.pdbx_seq_one_letter_code
_entity_poly.pdbx_strand_id
1 'polypeptide(L)'
;MTASMADKRRDQLEQYLQKVTMDANMLRSDVFIDFLKLVQLDTFSITTKTAALDIFLPDGRNIQIEILTSDTAERVLEVVSHKIGLCQELLGYFGLFLIRFRKEGKLSVMKKLADFELPYVSLRSAGMENCKVGLRKWYMDPSLDSMLMDCTAAVDLIHMQALQDIEQEWAKPTQAQRQKLEALQKEDNQTKFLELSQEVRHYGYLQLDPCTCDYPEPGCGAVLSVGNDEISCCITLPDNQTQEIIFQMSRVKCWKVTFLGTLLDVDGPQRTLNQNLELRFQYSEDSHWQWFVIYTKQAFLLSSCLKKMISEKTVKLAAENPEMKDSSRFPPRKSKIEIAKADCVFGTIKEEDL
;
A
#
# COMPACT_ATOMS: atom_id res chain seq x y z
N MET A 1 5.90 -26.32 -29.77
CA MET A 1 6.27 -25.94 -28.40
C MET A 1 5.34 -26.71 -27.48
N THR A 2 5.85 -27.55 -26.57
CA THR A 2 4.99 -28.32 -25.64
C THR A 2 4.54 -27.43 -24.48
N ALA A 3 3.45 -27.77 -23.80
CA ALA A 3 2.95 -27.03 -22.63
C ALA A 3 4.04 -26.87 -21.56
N SER A 4 4.80 -27.95 -21.29
CA SER A 4 5.94 -27.94 -20.37
C SER A 4 7.06 -26.96 -20.76
N MET A 5 7.36 -26.80 -22.05
CA MET A 5 8.35 -25.81 -22.50
C MET A 5 7.83 -24.38 -22.36
N ALA A 6 6.53 -24.16 -22.53
CA ALA A 6 5.91 -22.84 -22.34
C ALA A 6 5.92 -22.45 -20.85
N ASP A 7 5.59 -23.39 -19.96
CA ASP A 7 5.62 -23.15 -18.51
C ASP A 7 7.04 -22.85 -18.02
N LYS A 8 8.04 -23.63 -18.44
CA LYS A 8 9.44 -23.35 -18.11
C LYS A 8 9.90 -21.95 -18.56
N ARG A 9 9.44 -21.48 -19.73
CA ARG A 9 9.74 -20.12 -20.20
C ARG A 9 9.03 -19.04 -19.38
N ARG A 10 7.79 -19.29 -18.94
CA ARG A 10 7.06 -18.38 -18.05
C ARG A 10 7.77 -18.26 -16.71
N ASP A 11 8.20 -19.38 -16.13
CA ASP A 11 8.93 -19.39 -14.87
C ASP A 11 10.25 -18.62 -14.98
N GLN A 12 11.02 -18.85 -16.06
CA GLN A 12 12.26 -18.12 -16.31
C GLN A 12 12.03 -16.61 -16.48
N LEU A 13 10.95 -16.22 -17.17
CA LEU A 13 10.59 -14.81 -17.35
C LEU A 13 10.16 -14.19 -16.02
N GLU A 14 9.35 -14.89 -15.22
CA GLU A 14 8.94 -14.44 -13.89
C GLU A 14 10.17 -14.21 -13.00
N GLN A 15 11.08 -15.18 -12.94
CA GLN A 15 12.33 -15.04 -12.18
C GLN A 15 13.19 -13.88 -12.68
N TYR A 16 13.29 -13.69 -13.99
CA TYR A 16 14.02 -12.56 -14.57
C TYR A 16 13.39 -11.22 -14.15
N LEU A 17 12.08 -11.07 -14.28
CA LEU A 17 11.36 -9.85 -13.88
C LEU A 17 11.49 -9.59 -12.38
N GLN A 18 11.42 -10.62 -11.55
CA GLN A 18 11.67 -10.51 -10.11
C GLN A 18 13.08 -9.96 -9.86
N LYS A 19 14.11 -10.51 -10.52
CA LYS A 19 15.50 -10.04 -10.38
C LYS A 19 15.68 -8.61 -10.85
N VAL A 20 15.08 -8.22 -11.98
CA VAL A 20 15.15 -6.84 -12.50
C VAL A 20 14.58 -5.84 -11.48
N THR A 21 13.46 -6.18 -10.84
CA THR A 21 12.83 -5.30 -9.83
C THR A 21 13.57 -5.25 -8.49
N MET A 22 14.59 -6.09 -8.27
CA MET A 22 15.45 -6.01 -7.08
C MET A 22 16.52 -4.92 -7.22
N ASP A 23 16.83 -4.46 -8.44
CA ASP A 23 17.75 -3.34 -8.66
C ASP A 23 17.03 -2.00 -8.49
N ALA A 24 17.38 -1.27 -7.44
CA ALA A 24 16.82 0.05 -7.15
C ALA A 24 17.09 1.08 -8.26
N ASN A 25 18.18 0.93 -9.03
CA ASN A 25 18.47 1.82 -10.15
C ASN A 25 17.52 1.58 -11.32
N MET A 26 17.13 0.31 -11.56
CA MET A 26 16.13 -0.03 -12.58
C MET A 26 14.77 0.56 -12.25
N LEU A 27 14.33 0.46 -10.99
CA LEU A 27 13.05 1.03 -10.55
C LEU A 27 13.01 2.57 -10.61
N ARG A 28 14.16 3.23 -10.65
CA ARG A 28 14.31 4.69 -10.78
C ARG A 28 14.66 5.14 -12.20
N SER A 29 14.81 4.20 -13.12
CA SER A 29 15.19 4.51 -14.51
C SER A 29 14.00 5.09 -15.26
N ASP A 30 14.16 6.28 -15.81
CA ASP A 30 13.15 6.93 -16.64
C ASP A 30 12.72 6.02 -17.81
N VAL A 31 13.67 5.28 -18.40
CA VAL A 31 13.41 4.32 -19.49
C VAL A 31 12.48 3.19 -19.04
N PHE A 32 12.73 2.64 -17.85
CA PHE A 32 11.91 1.55 -17.31
C PHE A 32 10.52 2.04 -16.91
N ILE A 33 10.45 3.21 -16.28
CA ILE A 33 9.20 3.86 -15.92
C ILE A 33 8.38 4.17 -17.18
N ASP A 34 8.98 4.73 -18.22
CA ASP A 34 8.28 5.03 -19.48
C ASP A 34 7.80 3.77 -20.18
N PHE A 35 8.59 2.68 -20.15
CA PHE A 35 8.12 1.37 -20.60
C PHE A 35 6.88 0.90 -19.82
N LEU A 36 6.88 1.00 -18.50
CA LEU A 36 5.71 0.62 -17.67
C LEU A 36 4.49 1.52 -17.94
N LYS A 37 4.69 2.81 -18.21
CA LYS A 37 3.60 3.71 -18.62
C LYS A 37 2.97 3.25 -19.93
N LEU A 38 3.79 2.97 -20.95
CA LEU A 38 3.32 2.51 -22.25
C LEU A 38 2.56 1.19 -22.13
N VAL A 39 3.10 0.22 -21.38
CA VAL A 39 2.43 -1.07 -21.14
C VAL A 39 1.05 -0.88 -20.51
N GLN A 40 0.91 0.01 -19.52
CA GLN A 40 -0.37 0.31 -18.89
C GLN A 40 -1.38 0.94 -19.88
N LEU A 41 -0.94 1.92 -20.67
CA LEU A 41 -1.78 2.59 -21.67
C LEU A 41 -2.25 1.62 -22.76
N ASP A 42 -1.33 0.84 -23.32
CA ASP A 42 -1.61 -0.10 -24.41
C ASP A 42 -2.54 -1.23 -23.95
N THR A 43 -2.30 -1.78 -22.74
CA THR A 43 -3.11 -2.88 -22.18
C THR A 43 -4.59 -2.52 -22.08
N PHE A 44 -4.90 -1.26 -21.76
CA PHE A 44 -6.26 -0.76 -21.63
C PHE A 44 -6.71 0.11 -22.81
N SER A 45 -5.91 0.19 -23.88
CA SER A 45 -6.18 0.97 -25.09
C SER A 45 -6.52 2.44 -24.79
N ILE A 46 -5.76 3.07 -23.89
CA ILE A 46 -5.94 4.47 -23.48
C ILE A 46 -4.90 5.33 -24.19
N THR A 47 -5.35 6.34 -24.93
CA THR A 47 -4.47 7.34 -25.55
C THR A 47 -4.08 8.43 -24.56
N THR A 48 -2.85 8.94 -24.67
CA THR A 48 -2.40 10.13 -23.94
C THR A 48 -3.19 11.36 -24.36
N LYS A 49 -3.90 11.98 -23.41
CA LYS A 49 -4.63 13.23 -23.60
C LYS A 49 -4.86 13.93 -22.26
N THR A 50 -5.19 15.22 -22.32
CA THR A 50 -5.65 15.96 -21.15
C THR A 50 -7.00 15.42 -20.66
N ALA A 51 -7.15 15.28 -19.35
CA ALA A 51 -8.36 14.84 -18.68
C ALA A 51 -8.48 15.48 -17.29
N ALA A 52 -9.71 15.58 -16.79
CA ALA A 52 -9.96 15.90 -15.39
C ALA A 52 -9.94 14.62 -14.54
N LEU A 53 -9.32 14.69 -13.37
CA LEU A 53 -9.33 13.63 -12.36
C LEU A 53 -9.70 14.22 -10.99
N ASP A 54 -10.69 13.60 -10.35
CA ASP A 54 -11.09 13.98 -8.99
C ASP A 54 -10.28 13.17 -7.96
N ILE A 55 -9.55 13.87 -7.10
CA ILE A 55 -8.83 13.29 -5.96
C ILE A 55 -9.66 13.51 -4.70
N PHE A 56 -10.07 12.44 -4.05
CA PHE A 56 -10.90 12.48 -2.86
C PHE A 56 -10.05 12.63 -1.59
N LEU A 57 -10.45 13.56 -0.74
CA LEU A 57 -9.89 13.73 0.60
C LEU A 57 -10.59 12.79 1.60
N PRO A 58 -9.99 12.57 2.79
CA PRO A 58 -10.59 11.67 3.78
C PRO A 58 -11.98 12.09 4.27
N ASP A 59 -12.32 13.38 4.24
CA ASP A 59 -13.65 13.87 4.60
C ASP A 59 -14.72 13.73 3.49
N GLY A 60 -14.36 13.12 2.36
CA GLY A 60 -15.24 12.87 1.22
C GLY A 60 -15.35 14.03 0.23
N ARG A 61 -14.77 15.21 0.51
CA ARG A 61 -14.61 16.27 -0.50
C ARG A 61 -13.66 15.81 -1.59
N ASN A 62 -13.74 16.41 -2.77
CA ASN A 62 -12.81 16.14 -3.85
C ASN A 62 -12.12 17.41 -4.35
N ILE A 63 -10.95 17.18 -4.94
CA ILE A 63 -10.16 18.19 -5.63
C ILE A 63 -10.02 17.73 -7.06
N GLN A 64 -10.67 18.43 -7.96
CA GLN A 64 -10.50 18.19 -9.38
C GLN A 64 -9.17 18.78 -9.84
N ILE A 65 -8.36 17.98 -10.54
CA ILE A 65 -7.11 18.40 -11.16
C ILE A 65 -7.13 18.07 -12.65
N GLU A 66 -6.46 18.90 -13.44
CA GLU A 66 -6.18 18.60 -14.83
C GLU A 66 -4.89 17.78 -14.91
N ILE A 67 -4.94 16.65 -15.62
CA ILE A 67 -3.84 15.70 -15.77
C ILE A 67 -3.72 15.27 -17.24
N LEU A 68 -2.58 14.69 -17.60
CA LEU A 68 -2.51 13.78 -18.73
C LEU A 68 -2.96 12.39 -18.28
N THR A 69 -3.65 11.64 -19.14
CA THR A 69 -3.99 10.24 -18.87
C THR A 69 -2.77 9.33 -18.63
N SER A 70 -1.58 9.80 -19.02
CA SER A 70 -0.27 9.18 -18.80
C SER A 70 0.50 9.70 -17.58
N ASP A 71 -0.09 10.60 -16.77
CA ASP A 71 0.55 11.07 -15.54
C ASP A 71 0.61 9.96 -14.49
N THR A 72 1.77 9.86 -13.84
CA THR A 72 2.02 8.85 -12.80
C THR A 72 1.41 9.23 -11.46
N ALA A 73 1.26 8.27 -10.56
CA ALA A 73 0.77 8.51 -9.20
C ALA A 73 1.66 9.49 -8.44
N GLU A 74 2.98 9.42 -8.63
CA GLU A 74 3.94 10.40 -8.10
C GLU A 74 3.62 11.81 -8.60
N ARG A 75 3.44 11.97 -9.92
CA ARG A 75 3.16 13.28 -10.53
C ARG A 75 1.81 13.84 -10.06
N VAL A 76 0.77 13.01 -10.03
CA VAL A 76 -0.55 13.41 -9.57
C VAL A 76 -0.51 13.80 -8.09
N LEU A 77 0.26 13.08 -7.27
CA LEU A 77 0.47 13.41 -5.85
C LEU A 77 1.14 14.78 -5.70
N GLU A 78 2.21 15.07 -6.44
CA GLU A 78 2.86 16.39 -6.44
C GLU A 78 1.88 17.53 -6.76
N VAL A 79 1.06 17.35 -7.82
CA VAL A 79 0.10 18.36 -8.28
C VAL A 79 -0.99 18.61 -7.24
N VAL A 80 -1.57 17.57 -6.65
CA VAL A 80 -2.61 17.74 -5.62
C VAL A 80 -2.04 18.33 -4.34
N SER A 81 -0.83 17.93 -3.94
CA SER A 81 -0.14 18.45 -2.76
C SER A 81 0.15 19.95 -2.87
N HIS A 82 0.63 20.41 -4.03
CA HIS A 82 0.79 21.84 -4.29
C HIS A 82 -0.55 22.59 -4.20
N LYS A 83 -1.63 21.99 -4.71
CA LYS A 83 -2.97 22.62 -4.71
C LYS A 83 -3.58 22.77 -3.32
N ILE A 84 -3.25 21.88 -2.38
CA ILE A 84 -3.72 21.95 -0.98
C ILE A 84 -2.73 22.62 -0.03
N GLY A 85 -1.59 23.09 -0.52
CA GLY A 85 -0.56 23.71 0.32
C GLY A 85 0.20 22.73 1.22
N LEU A 86 0.29 21.46 0.83
CA LEU A 86 1.11 20.47 1.53
C LEU A 86 2.59 20.66 1.19
N CYS A 87 3.45 20.79 2.20
CA CYS A 87 4.89 20.94 2.05
C CYS A 87 5.51 19.75 1.28
N GLN A 88 6.47 20.04 0.40
CA GLN A 88 7.10 19.05 -0.47
C GLN A 88 7.85 17.97 0.33
N GLU A 89 8.42 18.34 1.47
CA GLU A 89 9.14 17.44 2.39
C GLU A 89 8.20 16.39 3.00
N LEU A 90 6.90 16.69 3.07
CA LEU A 90 5.89 15.82 3.68
C LEU A 90 5.22 14.88 2.68
N LEU A 91 5.54 14.97 1.37
CA LEU A 91 4.94 14.12 0.33
C LEU A 91 5.06 12.63 0.64
N GLY A 92 6.20 12.21 1.20
CA GLY A 92 6.47 10.80 1.54
C GLY A 92 5.59 10.23 2.66
N TYR A 93 4.84 11.06 3.38
CA TYR A 93 3.88 10.64 4.41
C TYR A 93 2.48 10.41 3.87
N PHE A 94 2.24 10.69 2.58
CA PHE A 94 0.94 10.53 1.94
C PHE A 94 1.07 9.65 0.70
N GLY A 95 -0.06 9.12 0.25
CA GLY A 95 -0.13 8.31 -0.95
C GLY A 95 -1.50 8.39 -1.62
N LEU A 96 -1.52 8.01 -2.89
CA LEU A 96 -2.77 7.83 -3.63
C LEU A 96 -3.24 6.38 -3.54
N PHE A 97 -4.54 6.22 -3.32
CA PHE A 97 -5.19 4.94 -3.14
C PHE A 97 -6.37 4.81 -4.10
N LEU A 98 -6.60 3.59 -4.57
CA LEU A 98 -7.87 3.24 -5.19
C LEU A 98 -8.83 2.85 -4.07
N ILE A 99 -9.88 3.64 -3.89
CA ILE A 99 -10.87 3.50 -2.82
C ILE A 99 -12.23 3.19 -3.44
N ARG A 100 -12.93 2.21 -2.90
CA ARG A 100 -14.30 1.88 -3.28
C ARG A 100 -15.26 2.25 -2.16
N PHE A 101 -16.30 3.00 -2.51
CA PHE A 101 -17.38 3.32 -1.58
C PHE A 101 -18.54 2.34 -1.80
N ARG A 102 -18.84 1.55 -0.76
CA ARG A 102 -19.93 0.59 -0.78
C ARG A 102 -21.25 1.28 -0.41
N LYS A 103 -22.36 0.56 -0.61
CA LYS A 103 -23.66 0.93 -0.05
C LYS A 103 -23.51 1.04 1.48
N GLU A 104 -24.34 1.88 2.12
CA GLU A 104 -24.26 2.20 3.56
C GLU A 104 -23.08 3.10 3.98
N GLY A 105 -22.34 3.69 3.03
CA GLY A 105 -21.24 4.62 3.35
C GLY A 105 -19.94 3.94 3.79
N LYS A 106 -19.86 2.60 3.70
CA LYS A 106 -18.65 1.85 4.05
C LYS A 106 -17.53 2.05 3.03
N LEU A 107 -16.34 2.38 3.50
CA LEU A 107 -15.15 2.60 2.69
C LEU A 107 -14.28 1.34 2.62
N SER A 108 -13.74 1.07 1.45
CA SER A 108 -12.88 -0.09 1.15
C SER A 108 -11.65 0.39 0.38
N VAL A 109 -10.47 0.33 1.00
CA VAL A 109 -9.22 0.69 0.33
C VAL A 109 -8.77 -0.51 -0.49
N MET A 110 -8.86 -0.45 -1.81
CA MET A 110 -8.55 -1.60 -2.66
C MET A 110 -7.04 -1.78 -2.84
N LYS A 111 -6.31 -0.67 -2.98
CA LYS A 111 -4.89 -0.67 -3.34
C LYS A 111 -4.21 0.69 -3.06
N LYS A 112 -2.95 0.66 -2.62
CA LYS A 112 -2.02 1.82 -2.70
C LYS A 112 -1.41 1.86 -4.09
N LEU A 113 -1.56 2.98 -4.80
CA LEU A 113 -0.97 3.14 -6.13
C LEU A 113 0.56 3.24 -6.00
N ALA A 114 1.28 2.40 -6.73
CA ALA A 114 2.73 2.54 -6.85
C ALA A 114 3.06 3.78 -7.68
N ASP A 115 4.24 4.34 -7.46
CA ASP A 115 4.62 5.66 -7.97
C ASP A 115 4.60 5.73 -9.50
N PHE A 116 4.86 4.59 -10.17
CA PHE A 116 4.83 4.42 -11.62
C PHE A 116 3.43 4.16 -12.21
N GLU A 117 2.43 3.87 -11.37
CA GLU A 117 1.09 3.59 -11.86
C GLU A 117 0.42 4.85 -12.39
N LEU A 118 -0.48 4.68 -13.34
CA LEU A 118 -1.23 5.78 -13.94
C LEU A 118 -2.62 5.88 -13.27
N PRO A 119 -2.90 6.85 -12.37
CA PRO A 119 -4.16 6.87 -11.61
C PRO A 119 -5.40 6.86 -12.49
N TYR A 120 -5.34 7.53 -13.65
CA TYR A 120 -6.43 7.53 -14.64
C TYR A 120 -6.71 6.12 -15.18
N VAL A 121 -5.65 5.40 -15.56
CA VAL A 121 -5.75 4.02 -16.08
C VAL A 121 -6.23 3.10 -14.97
N SER A 122 -5.62 3.15 -13.78
CA SER A 122 -5.98 2.32 -12.64
C SER A 122 -7.45 2.48 -12.24
N LEU A 123 -7.98 3.71 -12.30
CA LEU A 123 -9.39 3.99 -12.04
C LEU A 123 -10.30 3.40 -13.13
N ARG A 124 -9.96 3.59 -14.41
CA ARG A 124 -10.73 3.05 -15.55
C ARG A 124 -10.72 1.52 -15.60
N SER A 125 -9.58 0.90 -15.30
CA SER A 125 -9.39 -0.54 -15.33
C SER A 125 -9.99 -1.26 -14.12
N ALA A 126 -10.35 -0.54 -13.06
CA ALA A 126 -10.87 -1.15 -11.83
C ALA A 126 -12.12 -2.00 -12.07
N GLY A 127 -12.91 -1.69 -13.12
CA GLY A 127 -14.08 -2.48 -13.50
C GLY A 127 -15.16 -2.59 -12.41
N MET A 128 -15.08 -1.75 -11.37
CA MET A 128 -15.95 -1.75 -10.21
C MET A 128 -16.65 -0.41 -10.10
N GLU A 129 -17.95 -0.45 -9.80
CA GLU A 129 -18.73 0.76 -9.51
C GLU A 129 -18.20 1.46 -8.25
N ASN A 130 -18.33 2.79 -8.22
CA ASN A 130 -17.98 3.65 -7.08
C ASN A 130 -16.51 3.58 -6.64
N CYS A 131 -15.60 3.20 -7.54
CA CYS A 131 -14.17 3.39 -7.33
C CYS A 131 -13.75 4.83 -7.57
N LYS A 132 -12.81 5.33 -6.76
CA LYS A 132 -12.29 6.69 -6.74
C LYS A 132 -10.80 6.66 -6.42
N VAL A 133 -10.07 7.69 -6.83
CA VAL A 133 -8.69 7.92 -6.37
C VAL A 133 -8.76 8.81 -5.13
N GLY A 134 -8.19 8.36 -4.01
CA GLY A 134 -8.18 9.09 -2.75
C GLY A 134 -6.77 9.38 -2.25
N LEU A 135 -6.60 10.55 -1.64
CA LEU A 135 -5.39 10.92 -0.89
C LEU A 135 -5.55 10.45 0.55
N ARG A 136 -4.57 9.68 1.05
CA ARG A 136 -4.53 9.24 2.45
C ARG A 136 -3.12 9.31 3.00
N LYS A 137 -3.02 9.38 4.33
CA LYS A 137 -1.81 9.09 5.09
C LYS A 137 -1.25 7.72 4.68
N TRP A 138 0.06 7.66 4.46
CA TRP A 138 0.80 6.45 4.13
C TRP A 138 2.02 6.28 5.05
N TYR A 139 1.72 6.02 6.32
CA TYR A 139 2.65 5.48 7.29
C TYR A 139 1.88 4.72 8.37
N MET A 140 2.52 3.72 8.96
CA MET A 140 1.86 2.78 9.88
C MET A 140 2.19 3.06 11.34
N ASP A 141 3.28 3.80 11.60
CA ASP A 141 3.69 4.18 12.93
C ASP A 141 3.04 5.52 13.39
N PRO A 142 2.16 5.51 14.40
CA PRO A 142 1.47 6.72 14.86
C PRO A 142 2.43 7.83 15.35
N SER A 143 3.63 7.49 15.83
CA SER A 143 4.59 8.50 16.30
C SER A 143 5.05 9.46 15.21
N LEU A 144 4.93 9.07 13.93
CA LEU A 144 5.26 9.92 12.79
C LEU A 144 4.28 11.09 12.60
N ASP A 145 3.13 11.09 13.28
CA ASP A 145 2.23 12.25 13.30
C ASP A 145 2.96 13.52 13.79
N SER A 146 3.91 13.38 14.72
CA SER A 146 4.71 14.51 15.24
C SER A 146 5.48 15.26 14.14
N MET A 147 5.86 14.57 13.06
CA MET A 147 6.57 15.15 11.92
C MET A 147 5.68 16.06 11.05
N LEU A 148 4.36 16.00 11.25
CA LEU A 148 3.36 16.71 10.44
C LEU A 148 2.80 17.95 11.15
N MET A 149 3.06 18.11 12.44
CA MET A 149 2.39 19.10 13.29
C MET A 149 2.68 20.56 12.91
N ASP A 150 3.81 20.82 12.24
CA ASP A 150 4.21 22.16 11.79
C ASP A 150 3.56 22.57 10.45
N CYS A 151 2.78 21.68 9.81
CA CYS A 151 2.13 21.94 8.53
C CYS A 151 0.61 21.81 8.65
N THR A 152 -0.10 22.94 8.62
CA THR A 152 -1.57 22.99 8.77
C THR A 152 -2.29 22.05 7.80
N ALA A 153 -1.91 22.04 6.52
CA ALA A 153 -2.51 21.15 5.53
C ALA A 153 -2.28 19.65 5.85
N ALA A 154 -1.15 19.31 6.47
CA ALA A 154 -0.88 17.93 6.86
C ALA A 154 -1.69 17.54 8.10
N VAL A 155 -1.78 18.42 9.10
CA VAL A 155 -2.61 18.25 10.30
C VAL A 155 -4.08 18.09 9.90
N ASP A 156 -4.59 18.94 9.01
CA ASP A 156 -5.96 18.83 8.49
C ASP A 156 -6.20 17.45 7.85
N LEU A 157 -5.28 16.98 7.00
CA LEU A 157 -5.42 15.68 6.33
C LEU A 157 -5.47 14.50 7.30
N ILE A 158 -4.56 14.44 8.28
CA ILE A 158 -4.54 13.34 9.25
C ILE A 158 -5.69 13.43 10.25
N HIS A 159 -6.15 14.64 10.59
CA HIS A 159 -7.34 14.86 11.41
C HIS A 159 -8.61 14.40 10.70
N MET A 160 -8.80 14.79 9.43
CA MET A 160 -9.91 14.31 8.60
C MET A 160 -9.90 12.79 8.47
N GLN A 161 -8.72 12.18 8.31
CA GLN A 161 -8.60 10.73 8.23
C GLN A 161 -8.90 10.04 9.57
N ALA A 162 -8.44 10.59 10.70
CA ALA A 162 -8.74 10.06 12.02
C ALA A 162 -10.25 10.01 12.29
N LEU A 163 -10.97 11.09 11.92
CA LEU A 163 -12.43 11.15 12.02
C LEU A 163 -13.10 10.06 11.17
N GLN A 164 -12.69 9.93 9.90
CA GLN A 164 -13.22 8.89 9.02
C GLN A 164 -12.94 7.48 9.57
N ASP A 165 -11.73 7.21 10.03
CA ASP A 165 -11.35 5.89 10.52
C ASP A 165 -12.10 5.53 11.82
N ILE A 166 -12.49 6.51 12.65
CA ILE A 166 -13.38 6.31 13.81
C ILE A 166 -14.83 6.07 13.37
N GLU A 167 -15.33 6.81 12.38
CA GLU A 167 -16.68 6.65 11.83
C GLU A 167 -16.86 5.28 11.15
N GLN A 168 -15.81 4.79 10.49
CA GLN A 168 -15.76 3.47 9.84
C GLN A 168 -15.46 2.32 10.81
N GLU A 169 -15.32 2.60 12.11
CA GLU A 169 -15.00 1.64 13.17
C GLU A 169 -13.63 0.93 12.99
N TRP A 170 -12.72 1.53 12.22
CA TRP A 170 -11.35 1.03 12.08
C TRP A 170 -10.54 1.36 13.33
N ALA A 171 -10.63 2.61 13.79
CA ALA A 171 -10.16 3.04 15.10
C ALA A 171 -11.29 2.87 16.13
N LYS A 172 -10.98 2.29 17.28
CA LYS A 172 -11.95 1.80 18.27
C LYS A 172 -11.79 2.52 19.61
N PRO A 173 -12.25 3.78 19.74
CA PRO A 173 -12.15 4.52 20.99
C PRO A 173 -13.09 3.92 22.04
N THR A 174 -12.66 3.94 23.30
CA THR A 174 -13.55 3.69 24.44
C THR A 174 -14.64 4.76 24.52
N GLN A 175 -15.72 4.50 25.25
CA GLN A 175 -16.79 5.48 25.43
C GLN A 175 -16.29 6.80 26.03
N ALA A 176 -15.33 6.74 26.97
CA ALA A 176 -14.73 7.93 27.57
C ALA A 176 -13.84 8.70 26.58
N GLN A 177 -13.04 7.99 25.77
CA GLN A 177 -12.25 8.62 24.70
C GLN A 177 -13.16 9.27 23.66
N ARG A 178 -14.24 8.61 23.24
CA ARG A 178 -15.21 9.14 22.27
C ARG A 178 -15.82 10.47 22.74
N GLN A 179 -16.26 10.55 24.00
CA GLN A 179 -16.79 11.80 24.57
C GLN A 179 -15.76 12.94 24.56
N LYS A 180 -14.50 12.65 24.88
CA LYS A 180 -13.41 13.64 24.84
C LYS A 180 -13.09 14.09 23.42
N LEU A 181 -13.02 13.15 22.47
CA LEU A 181 -12.79 13.43 21.05
C LEU A 181 -13.90 14.31 20.47
N GLU A 182 -15.16 14.03 20.80
CA GLU A 182 -16.31 14.85 20.40
C GLU A 182 -16.26 16.27 20.99
N ALA A 183 -15.77 16.43 22.23
CA ALA A 183 -15.57 17.75 22.83
C ALA A 183 -14.46 18.53 22.10
N LEU A 184 -13.31 17.89 21.86
CA LEU A 184 -12.18 18.49 21.13
C LEU A 184 -12.56 18.89 19.69
N GLN A 185 -13.40 18.09 19.04
CA GLN A 185 -13.94 18.40 17.71
C GLN A 185 -14.82 19.66 17.74
N LYS A 186 -15.66 19.85 18.78
CA LYS A 186 -16.49 21.05 18.94
C LYS A 186 -15.67 22.31 19.25
N GLU A 187 -14.52 22.13 19.91
CA GLU A 187 -13.57 23.20 20.22
C GLU A 187 -12.61 23.52 19.05
N ASP A 188 -12.71 22.80 17.93
CA ASP A 188 -11.80 22.87 16.78
C ASP A 188 -10.32 22.68 17.16
N ASN A 189 -10.06 21.86 18.18
CA ASN A 189 -8.72 21.61 18.69
C ASN A 189 -8.10 20.35 18.07
N GLN A 190 -7.71 20.46 16.80
CA GLN A 190 -7.19 19.35 16.01
C GLN A 190 -5.93 18.70 16.62
N THR A 191 -5.00 19.50 17.15
CA THR A 191 -3.75 18.99 17.74
C THR A 191 -4.03 18.08 18.92
N LYS A 192 -4.84 18.52 19.89
CA LYS A 192 -5.21 17.68 21.05
C LYS A 192 -6.09 16.50 20.63
N PHE A 193 -6.92 16.66 19.60
CA PHE A 193 -7.70 15.55 19.05
C PHE A 193 -6.77 14.45 18.55
N LEU A 194 -5.74 14.81 17.79
CA LEU A 194 -4.76 13.86 17.24
C LEU A 194 -3.89 13.23 18.34
N GLU A 195 -3.47 14.02 19.33
CA GLU A 195 -2.75 13.50 20.51
C GLU A 195 -3.58 12.43 21.24
N LEU A 196 -4.86 12.71 21.52
CA LEU A 196 -5.76 11.73 22.13
C LEU A 196 -6.01 10.52 21.20
N SER A 197 -6.06 10.75 19.89
CA SER A 197 -6.28 9.69 18.91
C SER A 197 -5.15 8.67 18.90
N GLN A 198 -3.90 9.04 19.21
CA GLN A 198 -2.78 8.10 19.31
C GLN A 198 -2.97 7.05 20.41
N GLU A 199 -3.78 7.34 21.44
CA GLU A 199 -4.14 6.40 22.50
C GLU A 199 -5.34 5.50 22.14
N VAL A 200 -5.99 5.75 21.00
CA VAL A 200 -7.15 4.98 20.54
C VAL A 200 -6.67 3.66 19.95
N ARG A 201 -7.33 2.57 20.35
CA ARG A 201 -7.05 1.24 19.81
C ARG A 201 -7.22 1.25 18.28
N HIS A 202 -6.21 0.71 17.60
CA HIS A 202 -6.10 0.63 16.14
C HIS A 202 -6.05 2.00 15.42
N TYR A 203 -5.69 3.09 16.11
CA TYR A 203 -5.42 4.36 15.44
C TYR A 203 -4.24 4.22 14.45
N GLY A 204 -4.44 4.71 13.23
CA GLY A 204 -3.45 4.61 12.15
C GLY A 204 -3.38 3.23 11.48
N TYR A 205 -4.25 2.28 11.84
CA TYR A 205 -4.31 0.97 11.20
C TYR A 205 -5.10 1.05 9.90
N LEU A 206 -4.67 0.28 8.90
CA LEU A 206 -5.44 0.04 7.69
C LEU A 206 -6.23 -1.26 7.85
N GLN A 207 -7.56 -1.18 7.76
CA GLN A 207 -8.43 -2.36 7.81
C GLN A 207 -8.74 -2.87 6.39
N LEU A 208 -8.65 -4.17 6.19
CA LEU A 208 -9.05 -4.85 4.95
C LEU A 208 -10.55 -5.14 4.96
N ASP A 209 -11.10 -5.40 3.77
CA ASP A 209 -12.44 -5.98 3.65
C ASP A 209 -12.47 -7.37 4.33
N PRO A 210 -13.63 -7.80 4.85
CA PRO A 210 -13.82 -9.15 5.34
C PRO A 210 -13.36 -10.19 4.32
N CYS A 211 -12.59 -11.15 4.79
CA CYS A 211 -11.95 -12.19 3.99
C CYS A 211 -12.00 -13.54 4.71
N THR A 212 -11.27 -14.55 4.22
CA THR A 212 -11.16 -15.85 4.89
C THR A 212 -9.70 -16.21 5.16
N CYS A 213 -9.48 -17.14 6.08
CA CYS A 213 -8.16 -17.65 6.42
C CYS A 213 -8.17 -19.16 6.69
N ASP A 214 -7.00 -19.73 6.86
CA ASP A 214 -6.81 -21.15 7.19
C ASP A 214 -6.61 -21.44 8.68
N TYR A 215 -6.74 -20.43 9.53
CA TYR A 215 -6.49 -20.51 10.96
C TYR A 215 -7.74 -20.14 11.78
N PRO A 216 -8.05 -20.85 12.88
CA PRO A 216 -7.40 -22.08 13.35
C PRO A 216 -7.80 -23.31 12.51
N GLU A 217 -8.83 -23.17 11.68
CA GLU A 217 -9.24 -24.16 10.70
C GLU A 217 -9.55 -23.51 9.33
N PRO A 218 -9.48 -24.27 8.23
CA PRO A 218 -9.78 -23.76 6.89
C PRO A 218 -11.19 -23.19 6.76
N GLY A 219 -11.29 -21.96 6.25
CA GLY A 219 -12.56 -21.33 5.91
C GLY A 219 -13.10 -20.39 6.98
N CYS A 220 -12.36 -20.16 8.07
CA CYS A 220 -12.73 -19.13 9.06
C CYS A 220 -12.81 -17.75 8.41
N GLY A 221 -13.83 -16.98 8.79
CA GLY A 221 -13.95 -15.57 8.42
C GLY A 221 -12.88 -14.75 9.14
N ALA A 222 -12.37 -13.70 8.50
CA ALA A 222 -11.35 -12.86 9.09
C ALA A 222 -11.54 -11.38 8.71
N VAL A 223 -11.27 -10.49 9.66
CA VAL A 223 -11.11 -9.05 9.43
C VAL A 223 -9.74 -8.64 9.95
N LEU A 224 -8.89 -8.15 9.04
CA LEU A 224 -7.51 -7.79 9.35
C LEU A 224 -7.37 -6.28 9.47
N SER A 225 -6.72 -5.83 10.55
CA SER A 225 -6.24 -4.47 10.74
C SER A 225 -4.72 -4.49 10.83
N VAL A 226 -4.04 -3.67 10.04
CA VAL A 226 -2.57 -3.69 9.93
C VAL A 226 -2.02 -2.30 10.26
N GLY A 227 -1.08 -2.23 11.20
CA GLY A 227 -0.50 -0.98 11.65
C GLY A 227 0.43 -1.20 12.84
N ASN A 228 1.25 -0.20 13.18
CA ASN A 228 2.03 -0.19 14.41
C ASN A 228 2.85 -1.47 14.69
N ASP A 229 3.57 -1.98 13.69
CA ASP A 229 4.41 -3.19 13.76
C ASP A 229 3.64 -4.50 14.06
N GLU A 230 2.33 -4.56 13.78
CA GLU A 230 1.53 -5.77 13.96
C GLU A 230 0.39 -5.95 12.92
N ILE A 231 -0.12 -7.17 12.86
CA ILE A 231 -1.34 -7.55 12.13
C ILE A 231 -2.35 -8.04 13.19
N SER A 232 -3.38 -7.25 13.47
CA SER A 232 -4.52 -7.67 14.29
C SER A 232 -5.55 -8.37 13.39
N CYS A 233 -5.87 -9.62 13.72
CA CYS A 233 -6.81 -10.45 13.01
C CYS A 233 -7.97 -10.82 13.91
N CYS A 234 -9.17 -10.36 13.57
CA CYS A 234 -10.41 -10.77 14.19
C CYS A 234 -10.97 -11.96 13.38
N ILE A 235 -10.89 -13.16 13.93
CA ILE A 235 -11.26 -14.42 13.27
C ILE A 235 -12.62 -14.87 13.78
N THR A 236 -13.54 -15.14 12.87
CA THR A 236 -14.86 -15.71 13.14
C THR A 236 -14.87 -17.17 12.71
N LEU A 237 -15.05 -18.05 13.70
CA LEU A 237 -15.18 -19.49 13.52
C LEU A 237 -16.55 -19.85 12.88
N PRO A 238 -16.71 -21.04 12.29
CA PRO A 238 -17.97 -21.48 11.69
C PRO A 238 -19.15 -21.55 12.68
N ASP A 239 -18.87 -21.64 13.98
CA ASP A 239 -19.87 -21.60 15.05
C ASP A 239 -20.23 -20.16 15.51
N ASN A 240 -19.78 -19.15 14.77
CA ASN A 240 -19.91 -17.72 15.04
C ASN A 240 -19.17 -17.20 16.27
N GLN A 241 -18.30 -18.01 16.90
CA GLN A 241 -17.40 -17.49 17.92
C GLN A 241 -16.33 -16.62 17.27
N THR A 242 -15.98 -15.52 17.93
CA THR A 242 -14.96 -14.60 17.44
C THR A 242 -13.77 -14.57 18.38
N GLN A 243 -12.57 -14.71 17.81
CA GLN A 243 -11.31 -14.63 18.53
C GLN A 243 -10.41 -13.57 17.89
N GLU A 244 -9.67 -12.84 18.71
CA GLU A 244 -8.69 -11.88 18.23
C GLU A 244 -7.28 -12.43 18.38
N ILE A 245 -6.49 -12.31 17.32
CA ILE A 245 -5.10 -12.77 17.26
C ILE A 245 -4.24 -11.62 16.77
N ILE A 246 -3.11 -11.40 17.43
CA ILE A 246 -2.16 -10.36 17.07
C ILE A 246 -0.87 -11.01 16.61
N PHE A 247 -0.52 -10.80 15.34
CA PHE A 247 0.75 -11.23 14.77
C PHE A 247 1.74 -10.08 14.82
N GLN A 248 2.76 -10.20 15.67
CA GLN A 248 3.83 -9.21 15.77
C GLN A 248 4.76 -9.30 14.56
N MET A 249 5.04 -8.19 13.88
CA MET A 249 5.89 -8.19 12.69
C MET A 249 7.31 -8.67 12.96
N SER A 250 7.80 -8.49 14.19
CA SER A 250 9.10 -9.02 14.66
C SER A 250 9.22 -10.56 14.55
N ARG A 251 8.09 -11.28 14.48
CA ARG A 251 8.03 -12.75 14.38
C ARG A 251 7.64 -13.23 12.97
N VAL A 252 7.37 -12.32 12.04
CA VAL A 252 7.10 -12.64 10.63
C VAL A 252 8.44 -12.78 9.90
N LYS A 253 8.72 -13.95 9.33
CA LYS A 253 9.97 -14.22 8.61
C LYS A 253 9.90 -13.81 7.14
N CYS A 254 8.84 -14.17 6.45
CA CYS A 254 8.61 -13.84 5.06
C CYS A 254 7.13 -13.98 4.71
N TRP A 255 6.74 -13.43 3.55
CA TRP A 255 5.41 -13.63 2.99
C TRP A 255 5.47 -13.70 1.47
N LYS A 256 4.44 -14.28 0.88
CA LYS A 256 4.25 -14.40 -0.56
C LYS A 256 2.80 -14.13 -0.91
N VAL A 257 2.59 -13.39 -1.99
CA VAL A 257 1.28 -13.25 -2.62
C VAL A 257 1.20 -14.23 -3.77
N THR A 258 0.12 -15.01 -3.86
CA THR A 258 -0.12 -15.98 -4.93
C THR A 258 -1.46 -15.71 -5.59
N PHE A 259 -1.52 -15.95 -6.89
CA PHE A 259 -2.78 -15.95 -7.64
C PHE A 259 -3.36 -17.36 -7.69
N LEU A 260 -4.61 -17.52 -7.24
CA LEU A 260 -5.32 -18.80 -7.13
C LEU A 260 -6.20 -19.12 -8.36
N GLY A 261 -6.22 -18.25 -9.38
CA GLY A 261 -7.02 -18.44 -10.60
C GLY A 261 -6.21 -18.84 -11.84
N THR A 262 -6.85 -19.57 -12.75
CA THR A 262 -6.36 -19.79 -14.12
C THR A 262 -6.65 -18.55 -14.98
N LEU A 263 -5.78 -18.31 -15.97
CA LEU A 263 -5.81 -17.21 -16.94
C LEU A 263 -7.22 -16.90 -17.49
N LEU A 264 -7.54 -15.60 -17.53
CA LEU A 264 -8.50 -14.91 -18.42
C LEU A 264 -9.80 -15.66 -18.74
N ASP A 265 -10.93 -15.12 -18.31
CA ASP A 265 -12.21 -15.42 -18.97
C ASP A 265 -12.17 -14.77 -20.37
N VAL A 266 -11.86 -15.55 -21.40
CA VAL A 266 -11.56 -15.06 -22.75
C VAL A 266 -12.83 -14.72 -23.54
N ASP A 267 -14.00 -15.14 -23.05
CA ASP A 267 -15.26 -15.12 -23.81
C ASP A 267 -16.24 -13.98 -23.44
N GLY A 268 -15.82 -13.00 -22.61
CA GLY A 268 -16.63 -11.85 -22.23
C GLY A 268 -16.17 -10.51 -22.84
N PRO A 269 -17.08 -9.56 -23.16
CA PRO A 269 -16.72 -8.20 -23.58
C PRO A 269 -16.01 -7.38 -22.48
N GLN A 270 -15.94 -7.92 -21.26
CA GLN A 270 -15.15 -7.38 -20.16
C GLN A 270 -14.13 -8.44 -19.73
N ARG A 271 -12.84 -8.17 -19.98
CA ARG A 271 -11.74 -8.94 -19.39
C ARG A 271 -11.67 -8.65 -17.89
N THR A 272 -12.52 -9.29 -17.09
CA THR A 272 -12.46 -9.17 -15.62
C THR A 272 -11.53 -10.23 -15.06
N LEU A 273 -10.38 -9.82 -14.52
CA LEU A 273 -9.51 -10.72 -13.77
C LEU A 273 -10.25 -11.09 -12.48
N ASN A 274 -10.76 -12.32 -12.37
CA ASN A 274 -11.33 -12.80 -11.12
C ASN A 274 -10.16 -13.09 -10.17
N GLN A 275 -9.76 -12.07 -9.41
CA GLN A 275 -8.56 -12.07 -8.58
C GLN A 275 -8.78 -12.87 -7.29
N ASN A 276 -8.81 -14.20 -7.41
CA ASN A 276 -8.59 -15.04 -6.25
C ASN A 276 -7.12 -14.90 -5.88
N LEU A 277 -6.87 -14.16 -4.82
CA LEU A 277 -5.53 -13.88 -4.31
C LEU A 277 -5.43 -14.44 -2.90
N GLU A 278 -4.25 -14.92 -2.58
CA GLU A 278 -3.87 -15.25 -1.22
C GLU A 278 -2.58 -14.52 -0.85
N LEU A 279 -2.44 -14.22 0.43
CA LEU A 279 -1.17 -13.89 1.04
C LEU A 279 -0.88 -14.96 2.09
N ARG A 280 0.25 -15.64 1.94
CA ARG A 280 0.78 -16.58 2.93
C ARG A 280 1.98 -15.96 3.62
N PHE A 281 2.05 -16.04 4.94
CA PHE A 281 3.20 -15.55 5.71
C PHE A 281 3.67 -16.59 6.72
N GLN A 282 4.98 -16.65 6.93
CA GLN A 282 5.61 -17.55 7.88
C GLN A 282 5.83 -16.82 9.21
N TYR A 283 5.26 -17.36 10.28
CA TYR A 283 5.28 -16.77 11.61
C TYR A 283 5.90 -17.72 12.63
N SER A 284 6.66 -17.18 13.58
CA SER A 284 7.25 -17.94 14.68
C SER A 284 6.30 -18.00 15.87
N GLU A 285 5.82 -19.20 16.19
CA GLU A 285 5.01 -19.49 17.37
C GLU A 285 5.68 -20.62 18.17
N ASP A 286 5.90 -20.41 19.47
CA ASP A 286 6.54 -21.37 20.37
C ASP A 286 7.82 -22.03 19.81
N SER A 287 8.68 -21.23 19.19
CA SER A 287 9.93 -21.66 18.52
C SER A 287 9.76 -22.56 17.28
N HIS A 288 8.53 -22.68 16.75
CA HIS A 288 8.23 -23.37 15.51
C HIS A 288 7.79 -22.37 14.44
N TRP A 289 8.13 -22.65 13.19
CA TRP A 289 7.72 -21.83 12.05
C TRP A 289 6.47 -22.41 11.41
N GLN A 290 5.39 -21.65 11.39
CA GLN A 290 4.12 -22.05 10.80
C GLN A 290 3.70 -21.08 9.70
N TRP A 291 3.00 -21.60 8.69
CA TRP A 291 2.43 -20.80 7.61
C TRP A 291 0.98 -20.47 7.94
N PHE A 292 0.63 -19.21 7.74
CA PHE A 292 -0.73 -18.70 7.83
C PHE A 292 -1.13 -18.18 6.46
N VAL A 293 -2.33 -18.51 6.01
CA VAL A 293 -2.85 -18.14 4.69
C VAL A 293 -4.10 -17.28 4.83
N ILE A 294 -4.06 -16.10 4.22
CA ILE A 294 -5.17 -15.16 4.13
C ILE A 294 -5.65 -15.10 2.68
N TYR A 295 -6.90 -15.46 2.45
CA TYR A 295 -7.54 -15.42 1.14
C TYR A 295 -8.29 -14.10 0.99
N THR A 296 -7.68 -13.13 0.30
CA THR A 296 -8.24 -11.78 0.19
C THR A 296 -7.91 -11.15 -1.15
N LYS A 297 -8.88 -10.43 -1.73
CA LYS A 297 -8.68 -9.60 -2.93
C LYS A 297 -7.68 -8.46 -2.71
N GLN A 298 -7.39 -8.12 -1.45
CA GLN A 298 -6.46 -7.07 -1.06
C GLN A 298 -5.07 -7.60 -0.70
N ALA A 299 -4.67 -8.79 -1.17
CA ALA A 299 -3.38 -9.39 -0.82
C ALA A 299 -2.16 -8.50 -1.15
N PHE A 300 -2.20 -7.77 -2.28
CA PHE A 300 -1.14 -6.81 -2.63
C PHE A 300 -1.13 -5.58 -1.71
N LEU A 301 -2.30 -5.12 -1.25
CA LEU A 301 -2.38 -4.04 -0.28
C LEU A 301 -1.81 -4.49 1.06
N LEU A 302 -2.20 -5.67 1.55
CA LEU A 302 -1.63 -6.27 2.76
C LEU A 302 -0.10 -6.36 2.65
N SER A 303 0.41 -6.94 1.57
CA SER A 303 1.85 -7.01 1.29
C SER A 303 2.52 -5.64 1.31
N SER A 304 1.86 -4.61 0.76
CA SER A 304 2.37 -3.23 0.78
C SER A 304 2.42 -2.65 2.20
N CYS A 305 1.43 -2.93 3.04
CA CYS A 305 1.44 -2.54 4.46
C CYS A 305 2.59 -3.22 5.22
N LEU A 306 2.83 -4.52 5.00
CA LEU A 306 3.94 -5.26 5.62
C LEU A 306 5.29 -4.65 5.23
N LYS A 307 5.50 -4.39 3.93
CA LYS A 307 6.70 -3.70 3.43
C LYS A 307 6.88 -2.32 4.08
N LYS A 308 5.78 -1.59 4.25
CA LYS A 308 5.80 -0.23 4.83
C LYS A 308 6.26 -0.24 6.28
N MET A 309 5.70 -1.12 7.11
CA MET A 309 6.13 -1.28 8.52
C MET A 309 7.62 -1.60 8.64
N ILE A 310 8.13 -2.52 7.81
CA ILE A 310 9.56 -2.85 7.80
C ILE A 310 10.40 -1.64 7.38
N SER A 311 10.01 -0.94 6.32
CA SER A 311 10.75 0.22 5.84
C SER A 311 10.84 1.34 6.89
N GLU A 312 9.76 1.59 7.63
CA GLU A 312 9.72 2.58 8.71
C GLU A 312 10.64 2.18 9.87
N LYS A 313 10.60 0.92 10.26
CA LYS A 313 11.46 0.36 11.31
C LYS A 313 12.94 0.45 10.95
N THR A 314 13.30 0.13 9.69
CA THR A 314 14.68 0.25 9.21
C THR A 314 15.17 1.70 9.22
N VAL A 315 14.32 2.66 8.83
CA VAL A 315 14.66 4.09 8.89
C VAL A 315 14.86 4.57 10.32
N LYS A 316 14.00 4.14 11.26
CA LYS A 316 14.14 4.47 12.69
C LYS A 316 15.45 3.94 13.27
N LEU A 317 15.76 2.67 13.04
CA LEU A 317 17.01 2.06 13.50
C LEU A 317 18.26 2.75 12.92
N ALA A 318 18.21 3.18 11.65
CA ALA A 318 19.29 3.92 11.01
C ALA A 318 19.44 5.37 11.52
N ALA A 319 18.37 5.95 12.06
CA ALA A 319 18.41 7.26 12.73
C ALA A 319 19.02 7.15 14.14
N GLU A 320 18.70 6.08 14.86
CA GLU A 320 19.18 5.81 16.22
C GLU A 320 20.63 5.30 16.27
N ASN A 321 21.10 4.60 15.21
CA ASN A 321 22.48 4.10 15.08
C ASN A 321 23.19 4.63 13.82
N PRO A 322 23.79 5.84 13.88
CA PRO A 322 24.44 6.48 12.72
C PRO A 322 25.67 5.73 12.18
N GLU A 323 26.27 4.82 12.95
CA GLU A 323 27.48 4.08 12.57
C GLU A 323 27.23 2.99 11.51
N MET A 324 25.97 2.63 11.21
CA MET A 324 25.59 1.75 10.09
C MET A 324 25.37 2.48 8.75
N LYS A 325 25.65 3.79 8.66
CA LYS A 325 25.30 4.62 7.48
C LYS A 325 26.14 4.40 6.21
N ASP A 326 27.15 3.55 6.22
CA ASP A 326 28.09 3.42 5.10
C ASP A 326 27.60 2.55 3.92
N SER A 327 26.38 1.98 3.98
CA SER A 327 25.82 1.17 2.87
C SER A 327 24.51 1.67 2.25
N SER A 328 23.93 2.79 2.71
CA SER A 328 22.55 3.14 2.30
C SER A 328 22.22 4.62 2.07
N ARG A 329 23.20 5.51 1.92
CA ARG A 329 22.94 6.91 1.50
C ARG A 329 23.10 7.11 0.00
N PHE A 330 21.99 7.27 -0.71
CA PHE A 330 21.96 7.90 -2.03
C PHE A 330 21.49 9.37 -1.90
N PRO A 331 22.22 10.36 -2.44
CA PRO A 331 21.82 11.75 -2.39
C PRO A 331 20.69 12.07 -3.39
N PRO A 332 19.91 13.15 -3.17
CA PRO A 332 18.97 13.65 -4.17
C PRO A 332 19.72 14.26 -5.37
N ARG A 333 19.07 14.17 -6.53
CA ARG A 333 19.52 14.60 -7.87
C ARG A 333 20.48 15.80 -7.87
N LYS A 334 21.66 15.63 -8.48
CA LYS A 334 22.35 16.70 -9.23
C LYS A 334 22.57 16.23 -10.65
N SER A 335 21.95 16.94 -11.58
CA SER A 335 22.15 16.78 -13.02
C SER A 335 23.56 17.22 -13.41
N LYS A 336 24.31 16.30 -14.02
CA LYS A 336 25.24 16.54 -15.15
C LYS A 336 25.85 15.19 -15.57
N ILE A 337 25.55 14.82 -16.80
CA ILE A 337 26.12 13.68 -17.50
C ILE A 337 27.56 14.02 -17.88
N GLU A 338 28.51 13.16 -17.54
CA GLU A 338 29.73 12.96 -18.33
C GLU A 338 29.96 11.45 -18.47
N ILE A 339 29.99 11.00 -19.74
CA ILE A 339 30.19 9.62 -20.13
C ILE A 339 31.70 9.36 -20.10
N ALA A 340 32.14 8.48 -19.20
CA ALA A 340 33.45 7.86 -19.28
C ALA A 340 33.28 6.35 -19.49
N LYS A 341 33.75 5.85 -20.64
CA LYS A 341 33.94 4.43 -20.90
C LYS A 341 34.93 3.86 -19.88
N ALA A 342 34.53 2.81 -19.18
CA ALA A 342 35.46 1.96 -18.43
C ALA A 342 34.98 0.51 -18.52
N ASP A 343 35.95 -0.37 -18.65
CA ASP A 343 35.84 -1.70 -19.23
C ASP A 343 35.05 -2.71 -18.40
N CYS A 344 34.44 -3.60 -19.16
CA CYS A 344 33.66 -4.75 -18.75
C CYS A 344 34.58 -5.82 -18.14
N VAL A 345 34.53 -6.05 -16.83
CA VAL A 345 34.97 -7.31 -16.21
C VAL A 345 34.15 -7.56 -14.95
N PHE A 346 33.13 -8.42 -15.03
CA PHE A 346 32.71 -9.21 -13.87
C PHE A 346 32.45 -10.64 -14.29
N GLY A 347 33.27 -11.51 -13.69
CA GLY A 347 33.30 -12.94 -13.91
C GLY A 347 32.08 -13.64 -13.34
N THR A 348 31.75 -14.72 -14.03
CA THR A 348 30.80 -15.77 -13.68
C THR A 348 31.14 -16.37 -12.32
N ILE A 349 30.20 -16.38 -11.38
CA ILE A 349 30.25 -17.27 -10.21
C ILE A 349 29.00 -18.15 -10.25
N LYS A 350 29.25 -19.46 -10.19
CA LYS A 350 28.31 -20.56 -10.38
C LYS A 350 27.52 -20.85 -9.10
N GLU A 351 26.29 -21.34 -9.30
CA GLU A 351 25.52 -22.15 -8.34
C GLU A 351 26.26 -23.46 -8.05
N GLU A 352 26.49 -23.76 -6.77
CA GLU A 352 26.55 -25.13 -6.24
C GLU A 352 25.80 -25.17 -4.88
N ASP A 353 24.89 -26.14 -4.79
CA ASP A 353 24.35 -26.83 -3.61
C ASP A 353 23.40 -26.11 -2.63
N LEU A 354 22.08 -26.19 -2.90
CA LEU A 354 21.08 -26.96 -2.12
C LEU A 354 19.65 -26.81 -2.66
#